data_AF-A0AAV4AUH2-F1
#
_entry.id   AF-A0AAV4AUH2-F1
#
_cell.length_a   1.000
_cell.length_b   1.000
_cell.length_c   1.000
_cell.angle_alpha   90.00
_cell.angle_beta   90.00
_cell.angle_gamma   90.00
#
_symmetry.space_group_name_H-M   'P 1'
#
loop_
_entity.id
_entity.type
_entity.pdbx_description
1 polymer ?
#
loop_
_entity_poly.entity_id
_entity_poly.type
_entity_poly.pdbx_seq_one_letter_code
_entity_poly.pdbx_strand_id
1 'polypeptide(L)' 'AALRPTDVVLEVGPGTGNMTVKLLEKVKKVVACEVDPRMVAEIHKRVQGT' A
#
# COMPACT_ATOMS: atom_id res chain seq x y z
N ALA A 1 -4.50 14.12 7.56
CA ALA A 1 -3.62 13.49 8.56
C ALA A 1 -2.17 13.82 8.22
N ALA A 2 -1.33 14.10 9.22
CA ALA A 2 0.09 14.33 9.00
C ALA A 2 0.83 12.99 8.96
N LEU A 3 1.15 12.49 7.77
CA LEU A 3 1.99 11.30 7.59
C LEU A 3 3.45 11.68 7.80
N ARG A 4 4.18 10.85 8.55
CA ARG A 4 5.62 10.99 8.77
C ARG A 4 6.38 9.92 7.98
N PRO A 5 7.60 10.21 7.51
CA PRO A 5 8.46 9.23 6.85
C PRO A 5 8.78 7.99 7.69
N THR A 6 8.58 8.05 9.01
CA THR A 6 8.80 6.93 9.93
C THR A 6 7.56 6.09 10.22
N ASP A 7 6.39 6.51 9.75
CA ASP A 7 5.14 5.84 10.07
C ASP A 7 5.02 4.48 9.37
N VAL A 8 4.27 3.59 10.00
CA VAL A 8 3.79 2.34 9.42
C VAL A 8 2.29 2.45 9.26
N VAL A 9 1.79 2.33 8.04
CA VAL A 9 0.37 2.49 7.72
C VAL A 9 -0.26 1.13 7.45
N LEU A 10 -1.43 0.88 8.03
CA LEU A 10 -2.29 -0.25 7.66
C LEU A 10 -3.36 0.25 6.70
N GLU A 11 -3.41 -0.33 5.51
CA GLU A 11 -4.44 -0.08 4.50
C GLU A 11 -5.34 -1.31 4.41
N VAL A 12 -6.63 -1.15 4.74
CA VAL A 12 -7.63 -2.22 4.64
C VAL A 12 -8.42 -2.03 3.35
N GLY A 13 -8.43 -3.03 2.48
CA GLY A 13 -9.05 -2.94 1.16
C GLY A 13 -8.26 -2.02 0.20
N PRO A 14 -7.00 -2.32 -0.11
CA PRO A 14 -6.17 -1.54 -1.04
C PRO A 14 -6.71 -1.52 -2.49
N GLY A 15 -7.59 -2.46 -2.85
CA GLY A 15 -8.19 -2.54 -4.17
C GLY A 15 -7.13 -2.64 -5.28
N THR A 16 -7.03 -1.64 -6.15
CA THR A 16 -6.04 -1.62 -7.24
C THR A 16 -4.71 -0.93 -6.88
N GLY A 17 -4.53 -0.52 -5.63
CA GLY A 17 -3.27 0.02 -5.10
C GLY A 17 -3.00 1.51 -5.39
N ASN A 18 -4.00 2.27 -5.88
CA ASN A 18 -3.83 3.70 -6.18
C ASN A 18 -3.42 4.54 -4.95
N MET A 19 -3.93 4.19 -3.77
CA MET A 19 -3.59 4.87 -2.52
C MET A 19 -2.32 4.28 -1.91
N THR A 20 -2.11 2.96 -2.01
CA THR A 20 -0.88 2.26 -1.60
C THR A 20 0.39 2.91 -2.17
N VAL A 21 0.42 3.22 -3.48
CA VAL A 21 1.59 3.88 -4.11
C VAL A 21 1.88 5.24 -3.48
N LYS A 22 0.84 6.07 -3.28
CA LYS A 22 0.99 7.41 -2.67
C LYS A 22 1.39 7.36 -1.21
N LEU A 23 1.04 6.29 -0.50
CA LEU A 23 1.45 6.05 0.87
C LEU A 23 2.92 5.63 0.91
N LEU A 24 3.35 4.71 0.04
CA LEU A 24 4.73 4.24 -0.05
C LEU A 24 5.73 5.37 -0.33
N GLU A 25 5.34 6.39 -1.10
CA GLU A 25 6.17 7.59 -1.32
C GLU A 25 6.39 8.45 -0.06
N LYS A 26 5.56 8.29 0.97
CA LYS A 26 5.49 9.21 2.12
C LYS A 26 5.84 8.58 3.46
N VAL A 27 5.72 7.26 3.59
CA VAL A 27 5.89 6.55 4.86
C VAL A 27 6.92 5.44 4.74
N LYS A 28 7.42 4.95 5.88
CA LYS A 28 8.42 3.90 5.92
C LYS A 28 7.90 2.57 5.39
N LYS A 29 6.64 2.25 5.68
CA LYS A 29 6.04 0.96 5.36
C LYS A 29 4.53 1.07 5.27
N VAL A 30 3.97 0.38 4.27
CA VAL A 30 2.54 0.13 4.18
C VAL A 30 2.30 -1.38 4.33
N VAL A 31 1.35 -1.74 5.18
CA VAL A 31 0.81 -3.09 5.30
C VAL A 31 -0.57 -3.04 4.67
N ALA A 32 -0.74 -3.68 3.52
CA ALA A 32 -2.01 -3.74 2.83
C ALA A 32 -2.72 -5.06 3.13
N CYS A 33 -3.96 -5.01 3.59
CA CYS A 33 -4.79 -6.17 3.89
C CYS A 33 -5.94 -6.25 2.88
N GLU A 34 -5.91 -7.30 2.06
CA GLU A 34 -6.92 -7.59 1.05
C GLU A 34 -7.40 -9.04 1.21
N VAL A 35 -8.69 -9.25 1.02
CA VAL A 35 -9.33 -10.57 1.13
C VAL A 35 -9.20 -11.33 -0.18
N ASP A 36 -9.23 -10.63 -1.32
CA ASP A 36 -9.06 -11.27 -2.63
C ASP A 36 -7.57 -11.51 -2.96
N PRO A 37 -7.09 -12.77 -2.98
CA PRO A 37 -5.69 -13.07 -3.29
C PRO A 37 -5.29 -12.72 -4.73
N ARG A 38 -6.23 -12.61 -5.67
CA ARG A 38 -5.95 -12.17 -7.05
C ARG A 38 -5.57 -10.70 -7.08
N MET A 39 -6.25 -9.88 -6.28
CA MET A 39 -5.93 -8.45 -6.16
C MET A 39 -4.60 -8.22 -5.45
N VAL A 40 -4.26 -9.05 -4.47
CA VAL A 40 -2.93 -9.03 -3.82
C VAL A 40 -1.80 -9.17 -4.85
N ALA A 41 -1.90 -10.14 -5.77
CA ALA A 41 -0.91 -10.33 -6.82
C ALA A 41 -0.81 -9.12 -7.76
N GLU A 42 -1.94 -8.48 -8.09
CA GLU A 42 -1.97 -7.30 -8.94
C GLU A 42 -1.33 -6.07 -8.28
N ILE A 43 -1.63 -5.84 -7.00
CA ILE A 43 -1.00 -4.77 -6.22
C ILE A 43 0.51 -5.01 -6.14
N HIS A 44 0.95 -6.24 -5.87
CA HIS A 44 2.38 -6.56 -5.80
C HIS A 44 3.12 -6.23 -7.09
N LYS A 45 2.55 -6.54 -8.26
CA LYS A 45 3.12 -6.13 -9.56
C LYS A 45 3.20 -4.62 -9.70
N ARG A 46 2.14 -3.92 -9.26
CA ARG A 46 2.05 -2.46 -9.39
C ARG A 46 3.05 -1.70 -8.53
N VAL A 47 3.31 -2.18 -7.31
CA VAL A 47 4.28 -1.57 -6.39
C VAL A 47 5.71 -2.10 -6.59
N GLN A 48 5.93 -2.93 -7.62
CA GLN A 48 7.23 -3.48 -7.92
C GLN A 48 8.13 -2.36 -8.48
N GLY A 49 8.93 -1.74 -7.60
CA GLY A 49 9.82 -0.62 -7.95
C GLY A 49 9.50 0.71 -7.26
N THR A 50 8.47 0.76 -6.41
CA THR A 50 8.27 1.84 -5.43
C THR A 50 9.03 1.54 -4.15
#